data_AF-K6UNU7-F1
#
_entry.id   AF-K6UNU7-F1
#
_cell.length_a   1.000
_cell.length_b   1.000
_cell.length_c   1.000
_cell.angle_alpha   90.00
_cell.angle_beta   90.00
_cell.angle_gamma   90.00
#
_symmetry.space_group_name_H-M   'P 1'
#
loop_
_entity.id
_entity.type
_entity.pdbx_description
1 polymer ?
#
loop_
_entity_poly.entity_id
_entity_poly.type
_entity_poly.pdbx_seq_one_letter_code
_entity_poly.pdbx_strand_id
1 'polypeptide(L)'
;MREVRDFLVAALYEPVPRTREEDKGSRRRVVTALTLVVAVALVAYSLRIPAGDPRFYPATLALAGTYVVGALASGPLRLGRAHRRRTGTSRPVVQPLLLGVLLLGVFIGGAGVVAQLPLLRDPVEELLDHARSGSLPLVLAITVVNGIAEELFYRGALYPAVGGRSALAVTTVVYTVVTAAAGIPLLAFAAAALGLVVGLQRRVTGGVLGPIITHLTWSVGMLFLLPPALSLFGDVL
;
A
#
# COMPACT_ATOMS: atom_id res chain seq x y z
N MET A 1 19.85 0.53 -20.07
CA MET A 1 18.68 -0.34 -20.36
C MET A 1 18.79 -1.74 -19.78
N ARG A 2 19.89 -2.49 -19.97
CA ARG A 2 20.04 -3.86 -19.45
C ARG A 2 19.90 -3.96 -17.91
N GLU A 3 20.65 -3.15 -17.16
CA GLU A 3 20.57 -3.10 -15.68
C GLU A 3 19.16 -2.82 -15.14
N VAL A 4 18.42 -1.89 -15.76
CA VAL A 4 17.03 -1.57 -15.35
C VAL A 4 16.09 -2.74 -15.62
N ARG A 5 16.23 -3.40 -16.79
CA ARG A 5 15.45 -4.59 -17.12
C ARG A 5 15.73 -5.72 -16.12
N ASP A 6 17.00 -5.99 -15.84
CA ASP A 6 17.40 -7.06 -14.94
C ASP A 6 16.88 -6.81 -13.52
N PHE A 7 16.91 -5.55 -13.07
CA PHE A 7 16.30 -5.12 -11.81
C PHE A 7 14.79 -5.39 -11.79
N LEU A 8 14.04 -4.95 -12.82
CA LEU A 8 12.59 -5.12 -12.87
C LEU A 8 12.19 -6.60 -12.94
N VAL A 9 12.93 -7.41 -13.71
CA VAL A 9 12.70 -8.85 -13.78
C VAL A 9 12.90 -9.49 -12.40
N ALA A 10 14.01 -9.19 -11.73
CA ALA A 10 14.30 -9.74 -10.41
C ALA A 10 13.30 -9.27 -9.33
N ALA A 11 12.84 -8.02 -9.42
CA ALA A 11 12.02 -7.39 -8.38
C ALA A 11 10.50 -7.60 -8.56
N LEU A 12 10.02 -7.93 -9.76
CA LEU A 12 8.58 -8.02 -10.07
C LEU A 12 8.16 -9.26 -10.86
N TYR A 13 9.07 -9.96 -11.54
CA TYR A 13 8.71 -11.08 -12.42
C TYR A 13 9.22 -12.44 -11.94
N GLU A 14 10.51 -12.57 -11.60
CA GLU A 14 11.16 -13.84 -11.30
C GLU A 14 11.02 -14.22 -9.81
N PRO A 15 10.23 -15.26 -9.46
CA PRO A 15 10.01 -15.62 -8.06
C PRO A 15 11.20 -16.35 -7.44
N VAL A 16 11.51 -16.05 -6.18
CA VAL A 16 12.50 -16.83 -5.44
C VAL A 16 12.00 -18.27 -5.23
N PRO A 17 12.89 -19.29 -5.26
CA PRO A 17 12.52 -20.67 -4.97
C PRO A 17 11.81 -20.78 -3.62
N ARG A 18 10.61 -21.37 -3.60
CA ARG A 18 9.78 -21.51 -2.39
C ARG A 18 10.06 -22.85 -1.73
N THR A 19 10.47 -22.83 -0.47
CA THR A 19 10.73 -24.04 0.32
C THR A 19 9.48 -24.65 0.93
N ARG A 20 8.34 -23.95 0.93
CA ARG A 20 7.09 -24.42 1.55
C ARG A 20 5.87 -23.81 0.87
N GLU A 21 4.89 -24.65 0.55
CA GLU A 21 3.60 -24.19 0.02
C GLU A 21 2.91 -23.21 0.99
N GLU A 22 2.09 -22.32 0.44
CA GLU A 22 1.28 -21.38 1.22
C GLU A 22 0.05 -22.13 1.76
N ASP A 23 -0.18 -22.03 3.07
CA ASP A 23 -1.33 -22.66 3.71
C ASP A 23 -2.62 -21.94 3.31
N LYS A 24 -3.46 -22.66 2.54
CA LYS A 24 -4.77 -22.21 2.05
C LYS A 24 -5.92 -22.67 2.96
N GLY A 25 -5.64 -23.00 4.22
CA GLY A 25 -6.62 -23.56 5.14
C GLY A 25 -7.91 -22.74 5.26
N SER A 26 -9.02 -23.43 5.53
CA SER A 26 -10.35 -22.83 5.70
C SER A 26 -10.36 -21.66 6.70
N ARG A 27 -9.62 -21.81 7.81
CA ARG A 27 -9.42 -20.75 8.82
C ARG A 27 -8.93 -19.43 8.20
N ARG A 28 -7.90 -19.49 7.34
CA ARG A 28 -7.30 -18.28 6.76
C ARG A 28 -8.33 -17.53 5.93
N ARG A 29 -9.10 -18.23 5.10
CA ARG A 29 -10.17 -17.64 4.27
C ARG A 29 -11.27 -17.00 5.11
N VAL A 30 -11.75 -17.72 6.13
CA VAL A 30 -12.80 -17.21 7.03
C VAL A 30 -12.34 -15.96 7.76
N VAL A 31 -11.14 -16.00 8.38
CA VAL A 31 -10.60 -14.84 9.10
C VAL A 31 -10.44 -13.65 8.15
N THR A 32 -9.85 -13.84 6.97
CA THR A 32 -9.68 -12.73 6.03
C THR A 32 -10.99 -12.15 5.51
N ALA A 33 -12.01 -12.99 5.31
CA ALA A 33 -13.33 -12.54 4.90
C ALA A 33 -14.00 -11.72 6.01
N LEU A 34 -13.96 -12.20 7.26
CA LEU A 34 -14.49 -11.47 8.42
C LEU A 34 -13.75 -10.14 8.64
N THR A 35 -12.42 -10.14 8.52
CA THR A 35 -11.62 -8.91 8.62
C THR A 35 -12.01 -7.91 7.52
N LEU A 36 -12.23 -8.35 6.28
CA LEU A 36 -12.71 -7.47 5.21
C LEU A 36 -14.08 -6.87 5.53
N VAL A 37 -15.02 -7.65 6.07
CA VAL A 37 -16.34 -7.15 6.46
C VAL A 37 -16.21 -6.06 7.53
N VAL A 38 -15.40 -6.29 8.57
CA VAL A 38 -15.16 -5.30 9.63
C VAL A 38 -14.43 -4.07 9.07
N ALA A 39 -13.43 -4.26 8.22
CA ALA A 39 -12.69 -3.17 7.59
C ALA A 39 -13.60 -2.28 6.73
N VAL A 40 -14.48 -2.89 5.90
CA VAL A 40 -15.46 -2.15 5.10
C VAL A 40 -16.43 -1.38 5.98
N ALA A 41 -16.89 -1.96 7.10
CA ALA A 41 -17.76 -1.26 8.05
C ALA A 41 -17.04 -0.06 8.71
N LEU A 42 -15.77 -0.22 9.08
CA LEU A 42 -14.94 0.85 9.65
C LEU A 42 -14.69 1.97 8.63
N VAL A 43 -14.41 1.63 7.38
CA VAL A 43 -14.27 2.61 6.30
C VAL A 43 -15.60 3.35 6.08
N ALA A 44 -16.72 2.62 5.97
CA ALA A 44 -18.04 3.25 5.83
C ALA A 44 -18.40 4.16 7.02
N TYR A 45 -17.96 3.81 8.23
CA TYR A 45 -18.07 4.68 9.40
C TYR A 45 -17.18 5.91 9.30
N SER A 46 -15.91 5.76 8.88
CA SER A 46 -14.97 6.89 8.77
C SER A 46 -15.41 7.92 7.73
N LEU A 47 -16.13 7.52 6.67
CA LEU A 47 -16.71 8.44 5.69
C LEU A 47 -17.75 9.40 6.27
N ARG A 48 -18.31 9.09 7.44
CA ARG A 48 -19.29 9.95 8.14
C ARG A 48 -18.61 10.93 9.09
N ILE A 49 -17.29 10.83 9.26
CA ILE A 49 -16.52 11.71 10.14
C ILE A 49 -16.17 12.96 9.33
N PRO A 50 -16.57 14.17 9.78
CA PRO A 50 -16.22 15.41 9.10
C PRO A 50 -14.70 15.63 9.05
N ALA A 51 -14.28 16.38 8.03
CA ALA A 51 -12.92 16.87 7.91
C ALA A 51 -12.43 17.58 9.18
N GLY A 52 -11.21 17.27 9.63
CA GLY A 52 -10.60 17.89 10.83
C GLY A 52 -11.15 17.38 12.18
N ASP A 53 -12.11 16.45 12.17
CA ASP A 53 -12.63 15.86 13.41
C ASP A 53 -11.61 14.88 14.04
N PRO A 54 -11.23 15.06 15.33
CA PRO A 54 -10.27 14.19 16.01
C PRO A 54 -10.68 12.72 16.06
N ARG A 55 -11.96 12.39 15.87
CA ARG A 55 -12.46 10.99 15.80
C ARG A 55 -11.89 10.22 14.60
N PHE A 56 -11.35 10.92 13.59
CA PHE A 56 -10.72 10.30 12.44
C PHE A 56 -9.47 9.48 12.83
N TYR A 57 -8.65 9.98 13.76
CA TYR A 57 -7.44 9.30 14.21
C TYR A 57 -7.71 7.93 14.86
N PRO A 58 -8.58 7.79 15.88
CA PRO A 58 -8.90 6.49 16.46
C PRO A 58 -9.64 5.57 15.47
N ALA A 59 -10.48 6.10 14.57
CA ALA A 59 -11.11 5.29 13.53
C ALA A 59 -10.08 4.66 12.57
N THR A 60 -9.08 5.44 12.17
CA THR A 60 -7.97 5.00 11.33
C THR A 60 -7.10 3.96 12.04
N LEU A 61 -6.77 4.20 13.31
CA LEU A 61 -6.03 3.24 14.13
C LEU A 61 -6.83 1.95 14.38
N ALA A 62 -8.15 2.03 14.53
CA ALA A 62 -9.01 0.85 14.65
C ALA A 62 -9.03 0.02 13.36
N LEU A 63 -9.03 0.67 12.20
CA LEU A 63 -8.88 -0.01 10.90
C LEU A 63 -7.52 -0.71 10.79
N ALA A 64 -6.43 -0.03 11.13
CA ALA A 64 -5.10 -0.62 11.17
C ALA A 64 -5.04 -1.82 12.14
N GLY A 65 -5.58 -1.67 13.34
CA GLY A 65 -5.68 -2.74 14.33
C GLY A 65 -6.47 -3.94 13.80
N THR A 66 -7.57 -3.70 13.09
CA THR A 66 -8.39 -4.73 12.44
C THR A 66 -7.58 -5.52 11.42
N TYR A 67 -6.80 -4.84 10.58
CA TYR A 67 -5.90 -5.48 9.62
C TYR A 67 -4.80 -6.30 10.29
N VAL A 68 -4.14 -5.75 11.32
CA VAL A 68 -3.09 -6.46 12.07
C VAL A 68 -3.64 -7.71 12.75
N VAL A 69 -4.73 -7.57 13.50
CA VAL A 69 -5.37 -8.70 14.20
C VAL A 69 -5.84 -9.76 13.21
N GLY A 70 -6.50 -9.34 12.12
CA GLY A 70 -6.91 -10.25 11.05
C GLY A 70 -5.73 -10.99 10.43
N ALA A 71 -4.62 -10.29 10.18
CA ALA A 71 -3.43 -10.89 9.60
C ALA A 71 -2.82 -11.96 10.52
N LEU A 72 -2.61 -11.63 11.79
CA LEU A 72 -2.04 -12.54 12.79
C LEU A 72 -2.97 -13.72 13.08
N ALA A 73 -4.28 -13.48 13.15
CA ALA A 73 -5.28 -14.53 13.38
C ALA A 73 -5.47 -15.45 12.16
N SER A 74 -5.08 -15.03 10.94
CA SER A 74 -5.23 -15.82 9.71
C SER A 74 -4.20 -16.93 9.57
N GLY A 75 -3.02 -16.80 10.19
CA GLY A 75 -1.93 -17.76 10.13
C GLY A 75 -0.54 -17.10 10.02
N PRO A 76 0.53 -17.89 9.78
CA PRO A 76 1.90 -17.36 9.81
C PRO A 76 2.14 -16.31 8.72
N LEU A 77 2.80 -15.23 9.10
CA LEU A 77 3.27 -14.18 8.20
C LEU A 77 4.73 -14.41 7.84
N ARG A 78 5.06 -14.29 6.55
CA ARG A 78 6.41 -14.51 6.05
C ARG A 78 7.01 -13.17 5.67
N LEU A 79 8.25 -12.93 6.08
CA LEU A 79 8.99 -11.73 5.66
C LEU A 79 9.47 -11.81 4.21
N GLY A 80 9.64 -13.02 3.67
CA GLY A 80 10.08 -13.23 2.28
C GLY A 80 11.59 -13.06 2.09
N ARG A 81 12.03 -13.31 0.86
CA ARG A 81 13.42 -13.15 0.38
C ARG A 81 13.41 -12.57 -1.03
N ALA A 82 14.46 -11.86 -1.41
CA ALA A 82 14.64 -11.33 -2.76
C ALA A 82 15.93 -11.89 -3.40
N HIS A 83 15.96 -11.93 -4.72
CA HIS A 83 17.18 -12.23 -5.48
C HIS A 83 18.26 -11.19 -5.19
N ARG A 84 19.48 -11.66 -4.95
CA ARG A 84 20.64 -10.76 -4.82
C ARG A 84 21.16 -10.44 -6.23
N ARG A 85 21.90 -9.32 -6.38
CA ARG A 85 22.62 -8.98 -7.63
C ARG A 85 23.69 -10.03 -8.02
N ARG A 86 24.26 -10.69 -7.02
CA ARG A 86 25.08 -11.92 -7.15
C ARG A 86 24.20 -13.15 -6.91
N THR A 87 24.75 -14.35 -7.08
CA THR A 87 24.03 -15.60 -6.80
C THR A 87 23.43 -15.65 -5.39
N GLY A 88 22.23 -16.25 -5.26
CA GLY A 88 21.54 -16.48 -3.99
C GLY A 88 20.41 -15.49 -3.65
N THR A 89 19.90 -15.58 -2.41
CA THR A 89 18.77 -14.77 -1.92
C THR A 89 19.12 -14.05 -0.60
N SER A 90 18.54 -12.87 -0.38
CA SER A 90 18.70 -12.09 0.86
C SER A 90 17.37 -11.50 1.34
N ARG A 91 17.37 -10.79 2.48
CA ARG A 91 16.21 -10.01 2.90
C ARG A 91 15.87 -8.96 1.82
N PRO A 92 14.59 -8.79 1.46
CA PRO A 92 14.17 -7.77 0.51
C PRO A 92 14.24 -6.40 1.20
N VAL A 93 15.29 -5.63 0.94
CA VAL A 93 15.44 -4.26 1.47
C VAL A 93 15.71 -3.27 0.33
N VAL A 94 16.82 -3.46 -0.38
CA VAL A 94 17.27 -2.53 -1.43
C VAL A 94 16.30 -2.48 -2.61
N GLN A 95 15.90 -3.63 -3.16
CA GLN A 95 14.94 -3.67 -4.27
C GLN A 95 13.59 -3.01 -3.92
N PRO A 96 12.97 -3.33 -2.77
CA PRO A 96 11.77 -2.62 -2.33
C PRO A 96 11.92 -1.11 -2.19
N LEU A 97 13.02 -0.65 -1.61
CA LEU A 97 13.29 0.78 -1.43
C LEU A 97 13.36 1.47 -2.80
N LEU A 98 14.10 0.89 -3.75
CA LEU A 98 14.21 1.41 -5.11
C LEU A 98 12.87 1.40 -5.86
N LEU A 99 12.06 0.35 -5.70
CA LEU A 99 10.70 0.32 -6.26
C LEU A 99 9.80 1.40 -5.65
N GLY A 100 9.90 1.62 -4.35
CA GLY A 100 9.15 2.67 -3.65
C GLY A 100 9.55 4.07 -4.13
N VAL A 101 10.85 4.34 -4.26
CA VAL A 101 11.37 5.59 -4.83
C VAL A 101 10.93 5.78 -6.27
N LEU A 102 10.98 4.73 -7.11
CA LEU A 102 10.53 4.81 -8.50
C LEU A 102 9.03 5.13 -8.58
N LEU A 103 8.21 4.43 -7.79
CA LEU A 103 6.77 4.66 -7.73
C LEU A 103 6.47 6.08 -7.23
N LEU A 104 7.18 6.54 -6.20
CA LEU A 104 7.07 7.91 -5.70
C LEU A 104 7.40 8.92 -6.81
N GLY A 105 8.50 8.73 -7.53
CA GLY A 105 8.89 9.58 -8.65
C GLY A 105 7.83 9.65 -9.76
N VAL A 106 7.19 8.53 -10.09
CA VAL A 106 6.07 8.50 -11.04
C VAL A 106 4.88 9.32 -10.54
N PHE A 107 4.53 9.21 -9.25
CA PHE A 107 3.41 9.95 -8.67
C PHE A 107 3.72 11.45 -8.53
N ILE A 108 4.94 11.82 -8.16
CA ILE A 108 5.37 13.22 -8.12
C ILE A 108 5.43 13.82 -9.53
N GLY A 109 5.88 13.07 -10.54
CA GLY A 109 5.77 13.50 -11.94
C GLY A 109 4.32 13.68 -12.39
N GLY A 110 3.43 12.76 -12.00
CA GLY A 110 1.99 12.86 -12.24
C GLY A 110 1.32 14.05 -11.53
N ALA A 111 1.88 14.51 -10.40
CA ALA A 111 1.41 15.69 -9.68
C ALA A 111 1.45 16.95 -10.56
N GLY A 112 2.34 17.02 -11.55
CA GLY A 112 2.36 18.11 -12.54
C GLY A 112 1.09 18.16 -13.41
N VAL A 113 0.52 17.01 -13.77
CA VAL A 113 -0.77 16.97 -14.48
C VAL A 113 -1.93 17.28 -13.52
N VAL A 114 -1.87 16.74 -12.31
CA VAL A 114 -2.90 16.95 -11.28
C VAL A 114 -3.01 18.44 -10.92
N ALA A 115 -1.88 19.12 -10.72
CA ALA A 115 -1.83 20.54 -10.35
C ALA A 115 -2.54 21.46 -11.36
N GLN A 116 -2.63 21.04 -12.62
CA GLN A 116 -3.21 21.81 -13.72
C GLN A 116 -4.71 21.57 -13.91
N LEU A 117 -5.28 20.57 -13.24
CA LEU A 117 -6.67 20.17 -13.39
C LEU A 117 -7.38 20.31 -12.04
N PRO A 118 -8.14 21.40 -11.79
CA PRO A 118 -8.82 21.64 -10.52
C PRO A 118 -9.67 20.45 -10.05
N LEU A 119 -10.36 19.78 -10.98
CA LEU A 119 -11.15 18.57 -10.70
C LEU A 119 -10.34 17.42 -10.07
N LEU A 120 -9.04 17.34 -10.34
CA LEU A 120 -8.13 16.36 -9.74
C LEU A 120 -7.38 16.92 -8.54
N ARG A 121 -6.99 18.19 -8.58
CA ARG A 121 -6.20 18.87 -7.55
C ARG A 121 -7.02 19.12 -6.28
N ASP A 122 -8.19 19.72 -6.41
CA ASP A 122 -8.94 20.26 -5.27
C ASP A 122 -9.31 19.15 -4.25
N PRO A 123 -9.78 17.95 -4.66
CA PRO A 123 -10.01 16.85 -3.70
C PRO A 123 -8.74 16.37 -2.97
N VAL A 124 -7.58 16.50 -3.61
CA VAL A 124 -6.28 16.10 -3.04
C VAL A 124 -5.78 17.17 -2.06
N GLU A 125 -5.94 18.45 -2.40
CA GLU A 125 -5.62 19.55 -1.49
C GLU A 125 -6.51 19.53 -0.25
N GLU A 126 -7.83 19.34 -0.43
CA GLU A 126 -8.75 19.16 0.68
C GLU A 126 -8.30 18.01 1.60
N LEU A 127 -7.93 16.86 1.05
CA LEU A 127 -7.39 15.74 1.83
C LEU A 127 -6.09 16.10 2.56
N LEU A 128 -5.16 16.79 1.90
CA LEU A 128 -3.89 17.20 2.49
C LEU A 128 -4.07 18.23 3.60
N ASP A 129 -5.09 19.08 3.52
CA ASP A 129 -5.41 20.04 4.57
C ASP A 129 -5.78 19.35 5.90
N HIS A 130 -6.38 18.15 5.85
CA HIS A 130 -6.62 17.34 7.04
C HIS A 130 -5.31 16.89 7.69
N ALA A 131 -4.30 16.55 6.89
CA ALA A 131 -2.98 16.16 7.36
C ALA A 131 -2.24 17.37 7.96
N ARG A 132 -2.46 18.58 7.42
CA ARG A 132 -1.84 19.84 7.88
C ARG A 132 -2.48 20.40 9.15
N SER A 133 -3.78 20.20 9.36
CA SER A 133 -4.47 20.63 10.58
C SER A 133 -4.13 19.77 11.81
N GLY A 134 -3.50 18.61 11.59
CA GLY A 134 -3.07 17.67 12.63
C GLY A 134 -1.62 17.86 13.10
N SER A 135 -1.26 17.11 14.15
CA SER A 135 0.15 16.98 14.55
C SER A 135 0.90 16.15 13.51
N LEU A 136 1.85 16.75 12.80
CA LEU A 136 2.64 16.07 11.77
C LEU A 136 3.30 14.76 12.27
N PRO A 137 3.91 14.71 13.48
CA PRO A 137 4.39 13.45 14.05
C PRO A 137 3.30 12.38 14.21
N LEU A 138 2.09 12.77 14.60
CA LEU A 138 0.96 11.84 14.75
C LEU A 138 0.49 11.32 13.38
N VAL A 139 0.36 12.21 12.39
CA VAL A 139 -0.01 11.84 11.02
C VAL A 139 1.03 10.91 10.40
N LEU A 140 2.32 11.19 10.60
CA LEU A 140 3.41 10.30 10.18
C LEU A 140 3.30 8.93 10.85
N ALA A 141 3.10 8.89 12.17
CA ALA A 141 2.95 7.63 12.89
C ALA A 141 1.76 6.80 12.36
N ILE A 142 0.62 7.44 12.13
CA ILE A 142 -0.57 6.77 11.56
C ILE A 142 -0.30 6.29 10.14
N THR A 143 0.36 7.10 9.30
CA THR A 143 0.74 6.72 7.93
C THR A 143 1.63 5.48 7.92
N VAL A 144 2.61 5.42 8.82
CA VAL A 144 3.51 4.26 8.96
C VAL A 144 2.75 3.03 9.45
N VAL A 145 1.94 3.17 10.50
CA VAL A 145 1.16 2.07 11.08
C VAL A 145 0.17 1.51 10.06
N ASN A 146 -0.54 2.37 9.32
CA ASN A 146 -1.45 1.96 8.26
C ASN A 146 -0.74 1.20 7.14
N GLY A 147 0.35 1.75 6.61
CA GLY A 147 1.09 1.10 5.53
C GLY A 147 1.60 -0.29 5.94
N ILE A 148 2.05 -0.45 7.18
CA ILE A 148 2.43 -1.77 7.71
C ILE A 148 1.19 -2.67 7.83
N ALA A 149 0.12 -2.20 8.46
CA ALA A 149 -1.10 -2.97 8.71
C ALA A 149 -1.74 -3.49 7.41
N GLU A 150 -1.85 -2.62 6.40
CA GLU A 150 -2.38 -2.97 5.08
C GLU A 150 -1.55 -4.08 4.44
N GLU A 151 -0.22 -3.98 4.43
CA GLU A 151 0.61 -5.02 3.81
C GLU A 151 0.61 -6.34 4.59
N LEU A 152 0.54 -6.29 5.93
CA LEU A 152 0.34 -7.48 6.74
C LEU A 152 -0.97 -8.18 6.37
N PHE A 153 -2.05 -7.42 6.16
CA PHE A 153 -3.34 -7.99 5.80
C PHE A 153 -3.43 -8.40 4.33
N TYR A 154 -3.31 -7.46 3.39
CA TYR A 154 -3.51 -7.73 1.97
C TYR A 154 -2.47 -8.72 1.42
N ARG A 155 -1.18 -8.55 1.75
CA ARG A 155 -0.08 -9.37 1.18
C ARG A 155 0.29 -10.54 2.09
N GLY A 156 0.07 -10.41 3.39
CA GLY A 156 0.37 -11.45 4.38
C GLY A 156 -0.79 -12.41 4.65
N ALA A 157 -2.03 -11.94 4.63
CA ALA A 157 -3.22 -12.70 5.00
C ALA A 157 -4.08 -13.06 3.79
N LEU A 158 -4.57 -12.05 3.06
CA LEU A 158 -5.54 -12.19 1.98
C LEU A 158 -4.92 -12.83 0.72
N TYR A 159 -3.72 -12.40 0.33
CA TYR A 159 -3.01 -12.94 -0.83
C TYR A 159 -2.89 -14.48 -0.79
N PRO A 160 -2.36 -15.10 0.28
CA PRO A 160 -2.36 -16.57 0.39
C PRO A 160 -3.74 -17.19 0.64
N ALA A 161 -4.71 -16.46 1.22
CA ALA A 161 -6.09 -16.95 1.38
C ALA A 161 -6.78 -17.20 0.04
N VAL A 162 -6.61 -16.26 -0.90
CA VAL A 162 -7.04 -16.40 -2.30
C VAL A 162 -6.19 -17.47 -2.99
N GLY A 163 -4.87 -17.32 -2.90
CA GLY A 163 -3.90 -18.24 -3.48
C GLY A 163 -3.92 -18.32 -5.01
N GLY A 164 -3.02 -19.12 -5.57
CA GLY A 164 -2.98 -19.41 -7.01
C GLY A 164 -2.65 -18.20 -7.89
N ARG A 165 -3.06 -18.27 -9.16
CA ARG A 165 -2.74 -17.26 -10.19
C ARG A 165 -3.52 -15.95 -10.01
N SER A 166 -4.71 -16.03 -9.42
CA SER A 166 -5.63 -14.90 -9.23
C SER A 166 -5.32 -14.04 -8.00
N ALA A 167 -4.51 -14.50 -7.04
CA ALA A 167 -4.20 -13.78 -5.81
C ALA A 167 -3.76 -12.32 -6.03
N LEU A 168 -2.92 -12.07 -7.04
CA LEU A 168 -2.52 -10.71 -7.41
C LEU A 168 -3.73 -9.86 -7.81
N ALA A 169 -4.47 -10.29 -8.82
CA ALA A 169 -5.59 -9.52 -9.34
C ALA A 169 -6.66 -9.28 -8.26
N VAL A 170 -7.03 -10.32 -7.51
CA VAL A 170 -8.06 -10.22 -6.47
C VAL A 170 -7.61 -9.27 -5.35
N THR A 171 -6.40 -9.42 -4.82
CA THR A 171 -5.93 -8.54 -3.73
C THR A 171 -5.76 -7.09 -4.17
N THR A 172 -5.29 -6.85 -5.40
CA THR A 172 -5.22 -5.51 -5.97
C THR A 172 -6.61 -4.92 -6.12
N VAL A 173 -7.58 -5.64 -6.70
CA VAL A 173 -8.96 -5.15 -6.89
C VAL A 173 -9.63 -4.87 -5.55
N VAL A 174 -9.54 -5.79 -4.59
CA VAL A 174 -10.16 -5.58 -3.26
C VAL A 174 -9.54 -4.37 -2.58
N TYR A 175 -8.21 -4.21 -2.62
CA TYR A 175 -7.54 -3.04 -2.07
C TYR A 175 -8.02 -1.75 -2.75
N THR A 176 -8.04 -1.70 -4.09
CA THR A 176 -8.55 -0.55 -4.85
C THR A 176 -9.98 -0.21 -4.50
N VAL A 177 -10.88 -1.20 -4.42
CA VAL A 177 -12.31 -0.97 -4.11
C VAL A 177 -12.48 -0.45 -2.70
N VAL A 178 -11.77 -1.01 -1.72
CA VAL A 178 -11.83 -0.54 -0.33
C VAL A 178 -11.28 0.89 -0.21
N THR A 179 -10.18 1.22 -0.88
CA THR A 179 -9.65 2.58 -0.89
C THR A 179 -10.55 3.55 -1.67
N ALA A 180 -11.18 3.11 -2.76
CA ALA A 180 -12.10 3.94 -3.54
C ALA A 180 -13.32 4.39 -2.74
N ALA A 181 -13.68 3.69 -1.66
CA ALA A 181 -14.72 4.12 -0.74
C ALA A 181 -14.41 5.49 -0.10
N ALA A 182 -13.14 5.92 -0.06
CA ALA A 182 -12.75 7.29 0.34
C ALA A 182 -13.37 8.39 -0.54
N GLY A 183 -13.93 8.06 -1.70
CA GLY A 183 -14.60 9.02 -2.59
C GLY A 183 -13.65 9.87 -3.43
N ILE A 184 -12.34 9.67 -3.31
CA ILE A 184 -11.31 10.42 -4.04
C ILE A 184 -10.77 9.54 -5.18
N PRO A 185 -11.08 9.82 -6.45
CA PRO A 185 -10.66 8.99 -7.59
C PRO A 185 -9.14 8.79 -7.66
N LEU A 186 -8.36 9.81 -7.31
CA LEU A 186 -6.90 9.71 -7.32
C LEU A 186 -6.37 8.75 -6.25
N LEU A 187 -7.05 8.60 -5.10
CA LEU A 187 -6.70 7.58 -4.10
C LEU A 187 -7.01 6.17 -4.60
N ALA A 188 -8.11 5.97 -5.33
CA ALA A 188 -8.42 4.69 -5.97
C ALA A 188 -7.36 4.32 -7.01
N PHE A 189 -6.95 5.29 -7.84
CA PHE A 189 -5.84 5.12 -8.78
C PHE A 189 -4.53 4.79 -8.06
N ALA A 190 -4.20 5.52 -6.99
CA ALA A 190 -3.03 5.26 -6.16
C ALA A 190 -3.02 3.83 -5.59
N ALA A 191 -4.14 3.39 -5.03
CA ALA A 191 -4.31 2.06 -4.50
C ALA A 191 -4.17 0.97 -5.57
N ALA A 192 -4.69 1.19 -6.77
CA ALA A 192 -4.51 0.27 -7.90
C ALA A 192 -3.04 0.13 -8.31
N ALA A 193 -2.35 1.26 -8.50
CA ALA A 193 -0.96 1.28 -8.93
C ALA A 193 -0.02 0.69 -7.85
N LEU A 194 -0.07 1.22 -6.63
CA LEU A 194 0.69 0.70 -5.50
C LEU A 194 0.35 -0.77 -5.28
N GLY A 195 -0.95 -1.10 -5.25
CA GLY A 195 -1.42 -2.43 -4.95
C GLY A 195 -0.98 -3.48 -5.97
N LEU A 196 -0.85 -3.11 -7.25
CA LEU A 196 -0.25 -3.93 -8.29
C LEU A 196 1.25 -4.13 -8.05
N VAL A 197 2.00 -3.06 -7.80
CA VAL A 197 3.45 -3.12 -7.57
C VAL A 197 3.78 -4.01 -6.36
N VAL A 198 3.17 -3.74 -5.20
CA VAL A 198 3.44 -4.51 -3.98
C VAL A 198 2.85 -5.93 -4.07
N GLY A 199 1.81 -6.16 -4.88
CA GLY A 199 1.29 -7.49 -5.18
C GLY A 199 2.26 -8.32 -6.03
N LEU A 200 2.84 -7.72 -7.08
CA LEU A 200 3.88 -8.35 -7.91
C LEU A 200 5.13 -8.63 -7.08
N GLN A 201 5.54 -7.67 -6.27
CA GLN A 201 6.65 -7.82 -5.35
C GLN A 201 6.41 -8.94 -4.31
N ARG A 202 5.20 -9.03 -3.75
CA ARG A 202 4.81 -10.14 -2.87
C ARG A 202 4.85 -11.49 -3.58
N ARG A 203 4.46 -11.54 -4.85
CA ARG A 203 4.52 -12.76 -5.67
C ARG A 203 5.95 -13.25 -5.80
N VAL A 204 6.89 -12.35 -6.10
CA VAL A 204 8.28 -12.76 -6.30
C VAL A 204 9.05 -12.99 -5.01
N THR A 205 8.78 -12.21 -3.95
CA THR A 205 9.54 -12.31 -2.69
C THR A 205 9.00 -13.33 -1.71
N GLY A 206 7.74 -13.75 -1.86
CA GLY A 206 7.13 -14.73 -0.96
C GLY A 206 6.80 -14.20 0.43
N GLY A 207 6.86 -12.89 0.67
CA GLY A 207 6.55 -12.31 1.97
C GLY A 207 6.28 -10.80 1.97
N VAL A 208 6.00 -10.26 3.15
CA VAL A 208 5.47 -8.91 3.35
C VAL A 208 6.53 -7.83 3.54
N LEU A 209 7.78 -8.17 3.85
CA LEU A 209 8.80 -7.15 4.15
C LEU A 209 9.07 -6.24 2.94
N GLY A 210 9.16 -6.82 1.74
CA GLY A 210 9.31 -6.04 0.51
C GLY A 210 8.13 -5.09 0.28
N PRO A 211 6.90 -5.61 0.21
CA PRO A 211 5.68 -4.80 0.16
C PRO A 211 5.64 -3.67 1.18
N ILE A 212 5.93 -3.94 2.46
CA ILE A 212 5.95 -2.94 3.54
C ILE A 212 6.96 -1.83 3.22
N ILE A 213 8.19 -2.17 2.85
CA ILE A 213 9.21 -1.16 2.55
C ILE A 213 8.80 -0.31 1.35
N THR A 214 8.32 -0.93 0.27
CA THR A 214 7.86 -0.20 -0.93
C THR A 214 6.68 0.71 -0.60
N HIS A 215 5.70 0.22 0.14
CA HIS A 215 4.55 1.00 0.59
C HIS A 215 4.99 2.19 1.44
N LEU A 216 5.76 1.96 2.51
CA LEU A 216 6.21 3.02 3.41
C LEU A 216 7.09 4.06 2.70
N THR A 217 7.99 3.63 1.82
CA THR A 217 8.82 4.55 1.01
C THR A 217 7.92 5.47 0.19
N TRP A 218 6.89 4.90 -0.45
CA TRP A 218 5.95 5.66 -1.25
C TRP A 218 5.06 6.56 -0.39
N SER A 219 4.37 6.03 0.63
CA SER A 219 3.36 6.79 1.40
C SER A 219 3.98 7.90 2.26
N VAL A 220 5.11 7.63 2.91
CA VAL A 220 5.86 8.67 3.65
C VAL A 220 6.43 9.68 2.66
N GLY A 221 6.96 9.23 1.52
CA GLY A 221 7.42 10.13 0.47
C GLY A 221 6.31 11.07 -0.03
N MET A 222 5.12 10.52 -0.31
CA MET A 222 3.95 11.30 -0.73
C MET A 222 3.51 12.29 0.34
N LEU A 223 3.49 11.89 1.61
CA LEU A 223 3.16 12.79 2.74
C LEU A 223 4.02 14.06 2.74
N PHE A 224 5.32 13.94 2.47
CA PHE A 224 6.24 15.08 2.51
C PHE A 224 6.45 15.79 1.17
N LEU A 225 6.39 15.08 0.05
CA LEU A 225 6.77 15.62 -1.26
C LEU A 225 5.58 16.02 -2.13
N LEU A 226 4.40 15.41 -1.96
CA LEU A 226 3.24 15.78 -2.76
C LEU A 226 2.81 17.24 -2.53
N PRO A 227 2.70 17.76 -1.28
CA PRO A 227 2.31 19.14 -1.06
C PRO A 227 3.20 20.19 -1.75
N PRO A 228 4.54 20.18 -1.60
CA PRO A 228 5.40 21.12 -2.31
C PRO A 228 5.43 20.88 -3.83
N ALA A 229 5.25 19.63 -4.29
CA ALA A 229 5.18 19.36 -5.74
C ALA A 229 3.95 20.00 -6.38
N LEU A 230 2.77 19.92 -5.74
CA LEU A 230 1.56 20.56 -6.23
C LEU A 230 1.70 22.09 -6.31
N SER A 231 2.31 22.72 -5.29
CA SER A 231 2.62 24.16 -5.32
C SER A 231 3.57 24.49 -6.48
N LEU A 232 4.71 23.78 -6.56
CA LEU A 232 5.73 24.04 -7.57
C LEU A 232 5.17 23.94 -9.00
N PHE A 233 4.34 22.92 -9.28
CA PHE A 233 3.76 22.76 -10.62
C PHE A 233 2.56 23.66 -10.86
N GLY A 234 1.86 24.10 -9.82
CA GLY A 234 0.76 25.07 -9.92
C GLY A 234 1.26 26.49 -10.27
N ASP A 235 2.44 26.87 -9.78
CA ASP A 235 3.02 28.20 -9.99
C ASP A 235 3.73 28.37 -11.37
N VAL A 236 3.85 27.28 -12.15
CA VAL A 236 4.63 27.23 -13.41
C VAL A 236 3.81 27.60 -14.66
N LEU A 237 2.52 27.89 -14.52
CA LEU A 237 1.63 28.38 -15.60
C LEU A 237 0.73 29.52 -15.10
#